data_AF-A0A3A1WRS9-F1
#
_entry.id   AF-A0A3A1WRS9-F1
#
_cell.length_a   1.000
_cell.length_b   1.000
_cell.length_c   1.000
_cell.angle_alpha   90.00
_cell.angle_beta   90.00
_cell.angle_gamma   90.00
#
_symmetry.space_group_name_H-M   'P 1'
#
loop_
_entity.id
_entity.type
_entity.pdbx_description
1 polymer ?
#
loop_
_entity_poly.entity_id
_entity_poly.type
_entity_poly.pdbx_seq_one_letter_code
_entity_poly.pdbx_strand_id
1 'polypeptide(L)'
;MGQVLVVIAAALGLLLGGAGGYQLGYISGRVSGRAALLQEQALASAAAERERTQDDATIRDLSDADLCRRALRARGLPVAACDKLHRVP
;
A
#
# COMPACT_ATOMS: atom_id res chain seq x y z
N MET A 1 -53.50 -24.70 20.80
CA MET A 1 -52.27 -24.13 21.41
C MET A 1 -50.98 -24.70 20.82
N GLY A 2 -50.84 -26.02 20.63
CA GLY A 2 -49.59 -26.62 20.11
C GLY A 2 -49.14 -26.14 18.72
N GLN A 3 -50.06 -25.94 17.78
CA GLN A 3 -49.72 -25.53 16.40
C GLN A 3 -49.16 -24.09 16.32
N VAL A 4 -49.64 -23.18 17.17
CA VAL A 4 -49.15 -21.79 17.26
C VAL A 4 -47.71 -21.77 17.78
N LEU A 5 -47.41 -22.62 18.76
CA LEU A 5 -46.09 -22.70 19.39
C LEU A 5 -45.02 -23.23 18.41
N VAL A 6 -45.40 -24.20 17.55
CA VAL A 6 -44.54 -24.72 16.48
C VAL A 6 -44.22 -23.65 15.44
N VAL A 7 -45.20 -22.85 15.02
CA VAL A 7 -44.99 -21.78 14.03
C VAL A 7 -44.07 -20.68 14.59
N ILE A 8 -44.25 -20.30 15.85
CA ILE A 8 -43.39 -19.30 16.51
C ILE A 8 -41.95 -19.82 16.62
N ALA A 9 -41.76 -21.08 17.03
CA ALA A 9 -40.44 -21.68 17.13
C ALA A 9 -39.72 -21.74 15.76
N ALA A 10 -40.45 -22.12 14.69
CA ALA A 10 -39.91 -22.14 13.34
C ALA A 10 -39.51 -20.74 12.85
N ALA A 11 -40.36 -19.73 13.07
CA ALA A 11 -40.08 -18.35 12.68
C ALA A 11 -38.85 -17.78 13.42
N LEU A 12 -38.73 -18.05 14.72
CA LEU A 12 -37.57 -17.62 15.50
C LEU A 12 -36.28 -18.31 15.04
N GLY A 13 -36.34 -19.61 14.73
CA GLY A 13 -35.19 -20.34 14.19
C GLY A 13 -34.71 -19.76 12.86
N LEU A 14 -35.64 -19.36 11.98
CA LEU A 14 -35.33 -18.79 10.68
C LEU A 14 -34.74 -17.38 10.78
N LEU A 15 -35.28 -16.55 11.68
CA LEU A 15 -34.76 -15.21 11.94
C LEU A 15 -33.36 -15.23 12.57
N LEU A 16 -33.17 -16.05 13.61
CA LEU A 16 -31.88 -16.14 14.30
C LEU A 16 -30.81 -16.79 13.41
N GLY A 17 -31.17 -17.85 12.67
CA GLY A 17 -30.27 -18.49 11.72
C GLY A 17 -29.86 -17.56 10.57
N GLY A 18 -30.84 -16.84 9.99
CA GLY A 18 -30.59 -15.89 8.91
C GLY A 18 -29.72 -14.70 9.36
N ALA A 19 -30.03 -14.11 10.51
CA ALA A 19 -29.24 -13.01 11.07
C ALA A 19 -27.82 -13.44 11.41
N GLY A 20 -27.64 -14.62 12.02
CA GLY A 20 -26.33 -15.17 12.34
C GLY A 20 -25.49 -15.42 11.09
N GLY A 21 -26.06 -16.05 10.06
CA GLY A 21 -25.37 -16.29 8.79
C GLY A 21 -24.96 -15.00 8.07
N TYR A 22 -25.84 -14.00 8.03
CA TYR A 22 -25.55 -12.70 7.42
C TYR A 22 -24.42 -11.97 8.15
N GLN A 23 -24.47 -11.92 9.48
CA GLN A 23 -23.46 -11.25 10.30
C GLN A 23 -22.07 -11.88 10.10
N LEU A 24 -22.01 -13.22 10.12
CA LEU A 24 -20.75 -13.95 9.90
C LEU A 24 -20.20 -13.72 8.50
N GLY A 25 -21.03 -13.84 7.45
CA GLY A 25 -20.62 -13.58 6.08
C GLY A 25 -20.10 -12.15 5.89
N TYR A 26 -20.78 -11.17 6.47
CA TYR A 26 -20.40 -9.76 6.41
C TYR A 26 -19.06 -9.46 7.10
N ILE A 27 -18.86 -9.99 8.30
CA ILE A 27 -17.60 -9.82 9.04
C ILE A 27 -16.45 -10.49 8.28
N SER A 28 -16.66 -11.72 7.81
CA SER A 28 -15.66 -12.50 7.05
C SER A 28 -15.23 -11.76 5.77
N GLY A 29 -16.21 -11.23 5.02
CA GLY A 29 -15.95 -10.44 3.81
C GLY A 29 -15.18 -9.15 4.10
N ARG A 30 -15.50 -8.43 5.18
CA ARG A 30 -14.76 -7.21 5.56
C ARG A 30 -13.33 -7.49 6.00
N VAL A 31 -13.10 -8.56 6.75
CA VAL A 31 -11.76 -8.93 7.24
C VAL A 31 -10.87 -9.36 6.08
N SER A 32 -11.38 -10.24 5.21
CA SER A 32 -10.64 -10.69 4.03
C SER A 32 -10.32 -9.56 3.04
N GLY A 33 -11.31 -8.71 2.73
CA GLY A 33 -11.08 -7.55 1.85
C GLY A 33 -10.07 -6.55 2.41
N ARG A 34 -10.11 -6.27 3.73
CA ARG A 34 -9.10 -5.42 4.37
C ARG A 34 -7.71 -6.05 4.37
N ALA A 35 -7.61 -7.35 4.63
CA ALA A 35 -6.32 -8.04 4.62
C ALA A 35 -5.67 -8.00 3.24
N ALA A 36 -6.43 -8.22 2.17
CA ALA A 36 -5.94 -8.13 0.80
C ALA A 36 -5.43 -6.72 0.47
N LEU A 37 -6.21 -5.68 0.78
CA LEU A 37 -5.80 -4.29 0.56
C LEU A 37 -4.54 -3.91 1.34
N LEU A 38 -4.43 -4.32 2.60
CA LEU A 38 -3.24 -4.07 3.42
C LEU A 38 -2.01 -4.78 2.87
N GLN A 39 -2.18 -5.99 2.33
CA GLN A 39 -1.09 -6.74 1.71
C GLN A 39 -0.59 -6.05 0.43
N GLU A 40 -1.50 -5.59 -0.43
CA GLU A 40 -1.14 -4.83 -1.64
C GLU A 40 -0.44 -3.51 -1.29
N GLN A 41 -0.95 -2.79 -0.29
CA GLN A 41 -0.32 -1.55 0.19
C GLN A 41 1.08 -1.80 0.78
N ALA A 42 1.25 -2.88 1.56
CA ALA A 42 2.55 -3.24 2.12
C ALA A 42 3.56 -3.54 1.00
N LEU A 43 3.16 -4.31 -0.02
CA LEU A 43 4.02 -4.60 -1.17
C LEU A 43 4.39 -3.33 -1.95
N ALA A 44 3.43 -2.44 -2.20
CA ALA A 44 3.67 -1.17 -2.87
C ALA A 44 4.63 -0.27 -2.08
N SER A 45 4.44 -0.16 -0.77
CA SER A 45 5.34 0.61 0.10
C SER A 45 6.77 0.04 0.15
N ALA A 46 6.90 -1.29 0.18
CA ALA A 46 8.20 -1.95 0.17
C ALA A 46 8.93 -1.76 -1.17
N ALA A 47 8.20 -1.77 -2.29
CA ALA A 47 8.76 -1.46 -3.60
C ALA A 47 9.25 -0.01 -3.68
N ALA A 48 8.43 0.95 -3.22
CA ALA A 48 8.80 2.36 -3.18
C ALA A 48 10.04 2.61 -2.31
N GLU A 49 10.15 1.93 -1.16
CA GLU A 49 11.32 2.08 -0.29
C GLU A 49 12.58 1.45 -0.88
N ARG A 50 12.46 0.32 -1.59
CA ARG A 50 13.59 -0.26 -2.33
C ARG A 50 14.08 0.67 -3.43
N GLU A 51 13.16 1.30 -4.16
CA GLU A 51 13.51 2.26 -5.22
C GLU A 51 14.23 3.48 -4.65
N ARG A 52 13.76 4.02 -3.51
CA ARG A 52 14.46 5.09 -2.77
C ARG A 52 15.85 4.66 -2.31
N THR A 53 15.98 3.45 -1.77
CA THR A 53 17.27 2.94 -1.29
C THR A 53 18.26 2.75 -2.44
N GLN A 54 17.78 2.31 -3.61
CA GLN A 54 18.58 2.15 -4.81
C GLN A 54 19.01 3.50 -5.39
N ASP A 55 18.12 4.49 -5.38
CA ASP A 55 18.44 5.86 -5.79
C ASP A 55 19.45 6.50 -4.82
N ASP A 56 19.27 6.34 -3.51
CA ASP A 56 20.22 6.79 -2.49
C ASP A 56 21.60 6.13 -2.66
N ALA A 57 21.65 4.82 -2.92
CA ALA A 57 22.91 4.13 -3.21
C ALA A 57 23.57 4.67 -4.48
N THR A 58 22.78 4.92 -5.52
CA THR A 58 23.27 5.51 -6.78
C THR A 58 23.80 6.94 -6.56
N ILE A 59 23.11 7.75 -5.76
CA ILE A 59 23.52 9.13 -5.44
C ILE A 59 24.80 9.14 -4.60
N ARG A 60 24.98 8.21 -3.66
CA ARG A 60 26.20 8.10 -2.84
C ARG A 60 27.46 7.82 -3.65
N ASP A 61 27.34 7.07 -4.73
CA ASP A 61 28.47 6.73 -5.61
C ASP A 61 28.80 7.84 -6.62
N LEU A 62 27.94 8.87 -6.76
CA LEU A 62 28.18 10.01 -7.65
C LEU A 62 28.90 11.15 -6.92
N SER A 63 29.82 11.82 -7.62
CA SER A 63 30.39 13.09 -7.12
C SER A 63 29.41 14.26 -7.27
N ASP A 64 29.59 15.34 -6.50
CA ASP A 64 28.77 16.57 -6.62
C ASP A 64 28.76 17.12 -8.06
N ALA A 65 29.90 17.03 -8.75
CA ALA A 65 30.01 17.39 -10.15
C ALA A 65 29.13 16.49 -11.05
N ASP A 66 29.06 15.18 -10.78
CA ASP A 66 28.20 14.25 -11.51
C ASP A 66 26.72 14.52 -11.27
N LEU A 67 26.34 14.80 -10.02
CA LEU A 67 24.97 15.18 -9.65
C LEU A 67 24.55 16.48 -10.36
N CYS A 68 25.41 17.50 -10.33
CA CYS A 68 25.18 18.76 -11.02
C CYS A 68 25.01 18.57 -12.53
N ARG A 69 25.89 17.78 -13.16
CA ARG A 69 25.82 17.50 -14.61
C ARG A 69 24.54 16.76 -14.97
N ARG A 70 24.08 15.82 -14.15
CA ARG A 70 22.82 15.08 -14.35
C ARG A 70 21.62 16.03 -14.27
N ALA A 71 21.58 16.89 -13.27
CA ALA A 71 20.50 17.85 -13.06
C ALA A 71 20.42 18.91 -14.18
N LEU A 72 21.55 19.45 -14.62
CA LEU A 72 21.58 20.45 -15.70
C LEU A 72 21.25 19.83 -17.07
N ARG A 73 21.71 18.60 -17.37
CA ARG A 73 21.34 17.88 -18.60
C ARG A 73 19.85 17.59 -18.68
N ALA A 74 19.23 17.17 -17.58
CA ALA A 74 17.78 16.94 -17.52
C ALA A 74 16.96 18.20 -17.83
N ARG A 75 17.56 19.39 -17.68
CA ARG A 75 16.94 20.70 -17.96
C ARG A 75 17.43 21.34 -19.26
N GLY A 76 18.27 20.65 -20.04
CA GLY A 76 18.85 21.18 -21.29
C GLY A 76 19.83 22.35 -21.08
N LEU A 77 20.39 22.51 -19.88
CA LEU A 77 21.26 23.62 -19.50
C LEU A 77 22.76 23.26 -19.68
N PRO A 78 23.63 24.26 -19.92
CA PRO A 78 25.07 24.04 -20.08
C PRO A 78 25.72 23.53 -18.79
N VAL A 79 26.54 22.49 -18.92
CA VAL A 79 27.11 21.73 -17.78
C VAL A 79 28.48 22.20 -17.31
N ALA A 80 29.11 23.14 -18.01
CA ALA A 80 30.48 23.61 -17.71
C ALA A 80 30.61 24.28 -16.33
N ALA A 81 29.51 24.80 -15.77
CA ALA A 81 29.50 25.35 -14.42
C ALA A 81 29.71 24.26 -13.34
N CYS A 82 29.43 22.99 -13.66
CA CYS A 82 29.56 21.88 -12.72
C CYS A 82 31.01 21.45 -12.47
N ASP A 83 31.93 21.75 -13.39
CA ASP A 83 33.35 21.39 -13.25
C ASP A 83 34.03 22.17 -12.10
N LYS A 84 33.40 23.25 -11.64
CA LYS A 84 33.83 24.06 -10.49
C LYS A 84 33.45 23.42 -9.14
N LEU A 85 32.54 22.43 -9.12
CA LEU A 85 32.20 21.65 -7.93
C LEU A 85 33.27 20.56 -7.73
N HIS A 86 34.48 20.96 -7.39
CA HIS A 86 35.45 20.03 -6.84
C HIS A 86 35.14 19.79 -5.36
N ARG A 87 35.17 18.52 -4.91
CA ARG A 87 34.88 18.06 -3.55
C ARG A 87 35.27 19.10 -2.50
N VAL A 88 34.27 19.65 -1.81
CA VAL A 88 34.53 20.18 -0.47
C VAL A 88 34.77 18.92 0.39
N PRO A 89 35.91 18.82 1.10
CA PRO A 89 36.23 17.65 1.91
C PRO A 89 35.16 17.34 2.96
#